data_AF-A0A855YDL3-F1
#
_entry.id   AF-A0A855YDL3-F1
#
_cell.length_a   1.000
_cell.length_b   1.000
_cell.length_c   1.000
_cell.angle_alpha   90.00
_cell.angle_beta   90.00
_cell.angle_gamma   90.00
#
_symmetry.space_group_name_H-M   'P 1'
#
loop_
_entity.id
_entity.type
_entity.pdbx_description
1 polymer ?
#
loop_
_entity_poly.entity_id
_entity_poly.type
_entity_poly.pdbx_seq_one_letter_code
_entity_poly.pdbx_strand_id
1 'polypeptide(L)'
;MSVKDLYLAEFNQSSWDSFVQLFEKSNLHVDPKWAECAEQRGIQADISKVILCEMGEYALRWIDMKVPALGDESPASYLENGDTNALRAAIMRMPR
;
A
#
# COMPACT_ATOMS: atom_id res chain seq x y z
N MET A 1 0.49 -11.09 19.98
CA MET A 1 1.15 -10.09 19.11
C MET A 1 0.38 -10.11 17.81
N SER A 2 -0.23 -8.99 17.40
CA SER A 2 -0.98 -8.93 16.15
C SER A 2 -0.03 -8.96 14.95
N VAL A 3 -0.52 -9.38 13.79
CA VAL A 3 0.20 -9.26 12.52
C VAL A 3 0.60 -7.81 12.25
N LYS A 4 -0.27 -6.86 12.62
CA LYS A 4 0.01 -5.42 12.55
C LYS A 4 1.21 -5.00 13.39
N ASP A 5 1.36 -5.54 14.60
CA ASP A 5 2.47 -5.22 15.50
C ASP A 5 3.81 -5.72 14.94
N LEU A 6 3.79 -6.91 14.31
CA LEU A 6 4.97 -7.49 13.66
C LEU A 6 5.46 -6.60 12.51
N TYR A 7 4.55 -6.21 11.61
CA TYR A 7 4.88 -5.33 10.50
C TYR A 7 5.39 -3.96 10.96
N LEU A 8 4.76 -3.39 12.00
CA LEU A 8 5.18 -2.11 12.55
C LEU A 8 6.60 -2.18 13.16
N ALA A 9 6.91 -3.27 13.87
CA ALA A 9 8.23 -3.46 14.48
C ALA A 9 9.36 -3.61 13.44
N GLU A 10 9.04 -4.16 12.27
CA GLU A 10 10.00 -4.35 11.17
C GLU A 10 10.03 -3.19 10.16
N PHE A 11 9.11 -2.24 10.29
CA PHE A 11 9.02 -1.12 9.36
C PHE A 11 10.22 -0.18 9.48
N ASN A 12 10.81 0.17 8.34
CA ASN A 12 11.84 1.18 8.23
C ASN A 12 11.48 2.19 7.15
N GLN A 13 11.30 3.45 7.55
CA GLN A 13 10.94 4.55 6.66
C GLN A 13 11.93 4.68 5.49
N SER A 14 13.25 4.61 5.75
CA SER A 14 14.26 4.70 4.68
C SER A 14 14.16 3.58 3.65
N SER A 15 13.78 2.38 4.09
CA SER A 15 13.56 1.25 3.19
C SER A 15 12.30 1.44 2.36
N TRP A 16 11.23 2.00 2.93
CA TRP A 16 10.02 2.36 2.22
C TRP A 16 10.26 3.45 1.17
N ASP A 17 10.95 4.54 1.53
CA ASP A 17 11.25 5.63 0.60
C ASP A 17 12.07 5.12 -0.60
N SER A 18 13.08 4.29 -0.33
CA SER A 18 13.89 3.65 -1.38
C SER A 18 13.05 2.72 -2.27
N PHE A 19 12.08 2.02 -1.68
CA PHE A 19 11.18 1.13 -2.40
C PHE A 19 10.21 1.89 -3.30
N VAL A 20 9.63 2.99 -2.81
CA VAL A 20 8.70 3.85 -3.57
C VAL A 20 9.41 4.50 -4.76
N GLN A 21 10.70 4.86 -4.61
CA GLN A 21 11.50 5.41 -5.71
C GLN A 21 11.62 4.47 -6.91
N LEU A 22 11.58 3.14 -6.70
CA LEU A 22 11.61 2.16 -7.78
C LEU A 22 10.42 2.32 -8.75
N PHE A 23 9.31 2.87 -8.25
CA PHE A 23 8.07 3.03 -9.00
C PHE A 23 7.92 4.39 -9.66
N GLU A 24 8.86 5.33 -9.50
CA GLU A 24 8.73 6.67 -10.09
C GLU A 24 8.58 6.64 -11.61
N LYS A 25 9.30 5.74 -12.29
CA LYS A 25 9.19 5.58 -13.75
C LYS A 25 7.89 4.89 -14.15
N SER A 26 7.51 3.83 -13.46
CA SER A 26 6.27 3.07 -13.75
C SER A 26 5.02 3.90 -13.49
N ASN A 27 5.07 4.79 -12.48
CA ASN A 27 3.96 5.67 -12.13
C ASN A 27 3.59 6.66 -13.23
N LEU A 28 4.51 6.97 -14.15
CA LEU A 28 4.23 7.82 -15.31
C LEU A 28 3.26 7.16 -16.30
N HIS A 29 3.14 5.84 -16.26
CA HIS A 29 2.26 5.06 -17.13
C HIS A 29 0.92 4.71 -16.48
N VAL A 30 0.74 5.03 -15.18
CA VAL A 30 -0.52 4.83 -14.47
C VAL A 30 -1.52 5.89 -14.91
N ASP A 31 -2.73 5.45 -15.25
CA ASP A 31 -3.82 6.36 -15.63
C ASP A 31 -4.16 7.27 -14.42
N PRO A 32 -4.08 8.61 -14.58
CA PRO A 32 -4.26 9.56 -13.48
C PRO A 32 -5.63 9.42 -12.80
N LYS A 33 -6.66 8.93 -13.50
CA LYS A 33 -7.98 8.70 -12.91
C LYS A 33 -7.93 7.77 -11.70
N TRP A 34 -7.01 6.80 -11.72
CA TRP A 34 -6.88 5.83 -10.62
C TRP A 34 -6.17 6.43 -9.42
N ALA A 35 -5.22 7.35 -9.65
CA ALA A 35 -4.59 8.11 -8.58
C ALA A 35 -5.61 9.04 -7.91
N GLU A 36 -6.47 9.70 -8.69
CA GLU A 36 -7.58 10.52 -8.17
C GLU A 36 -8.57 9.69 -7.36
N CYS A 37 -8.96 8.50 -7.85
CA CYS A 37 -9.82 7.58 -7.09
C CYS A 37 -9.17 7.11 -5.78
N ALA A 38 -7.86 6.88 -5.77
CA ALA A 38 -7.13 6.48 -4.56
C ALA A 38 -7.11 7.62 -3.52
N GLU A 39 -6.90 8.86 -3.97
CA GLU A 39 -6.93 10.05 -3.12
C GLU A 39 -8.32 10.26 -2.50
N GLN A 40 -9.40 10.13 -3.29
CA GLN A 40 -10.78 10.22 -2.80
C GLN A 40 -11.13 9.16 -1.74
N ARG A 41 -10.41 8.04 -1.75
CA ARG A 41 -10.54 6.95 -0.76
C ARG A 41 -9.62 7.13 0.46
N GLY A 42 -8.86 8.23 0.54
CA GLY A 42 -7.94 8.49 1.65
C GLY A 42 -6.66 7.66 1.60
N ILE A 43 -6.33 7.06 0.45
CA ILE A 43 -5.09 6.32 0.27
C ILE A 43 -3.95 7.34 0.08
N GLN A 44 -2.90 7.21 0.89
CA GLN A 44 -1.73 8.08 0.78
C GLN A 44 -1.03 7.90 -0.58
N ALA A 45 -0.49 8.99 -1.14
CA ALA A 45 0.05 9.03 -2.49
C ALA A 45 1.25 8.09 -2.73
N ASP A 46 2.03 7.84 -1.68
CA ASP A 46 3.14 6.87 -1.70
C ASP A 46 2.62 5.43 -1.82
N ILE A 47 1.61 5.08 -1.05
CA ILE A 47 0.96 3.77 -1.08
C ILE A 47 0.25 3.57 -2.42
N SER A 48 -0.56 4.55 -2.85
CA SER A 48 -1.31 4.48 -4.11
C SER A 48 -0.39 4.28 -5.30
N LYS A 49 0.73 5.02 -5.37
CA LYS A 49 1.76 4.87 -6.39
C LYS A 49 2.22 3.42 -6.51
N VAL A 50 2.60 2.81 -5.39
CA VAL A 50 3.12 1.43 -5.38
C VAL A 50 2.05 0.43 -5.81
N ILE A 51 0.88 0.44 -5.18
CA ILE A 51 -0.17 -0.54 -5.47
C ILE A 51 -0.73 -0.40 -6.90
N LEU A 52 -0.84 0.83 -7.41
CA LEU A 52 -1.29 1.09 -8.79
C LEU A 52 -0.24 0.67 -9.81
N CYS A 53 1.04 0.81 -9.50
CA CYS A 53 2.09 0.31 -10.39
C CYS A 53 2.14 -1.23 -10.42
N GLU A 54 1.95 -1.89 -9.28
CA GLU A 54 2.01 -3.36 -9.19
C GLU A 54 0.73 -4.03 -9.72
N MET A 55 -0.44 -3.47 -9.43
CA MET A 55 -1.75 -4.12 -9.66
C MET A 55 -2.67 -3.36 -10.62
N GLY A 56 -2.29 -2.17 -11.08
CA GLY A 56 -3.12 -1.34 -11.95
C GLY A 56 -4.48 -1.04 -11.34
N GLU A 57 -5.54 -1.16 -12.14
CA GLU A 57 -6.92 -0.93 -11.70
C GLU A 57 -7.36 -1.84 -10.54
N TYR A 58 -6.75 -3.02 -10.40
CA TYR A 58 -7.11 -3.96 -9.35
C TYR A 58 -6.71 -3.48 -7.96
N ALA A 59 -5.77 -2.53 -7.86
CA ALA A 59 -5.32 -1.99 -6.58
C ALA A 59 -6.47 -1.42 -5.73
N LEU A 60 -7.43 -0.74 -6.38
CA LEU A 60 -8.60 -0.17 -5.70
C LEU A 60 -9.57 -1.24 -5.22
N ARG A 61 -9.59 -2.42 -5.86
CA ARG A 61 -10.38 -3.55 -5.37
C ARG A 61 -9.65 -4.28 -4.26
N TRP A 62 -8.34 -4.44 -4.39
CA TRP A 62 -7.50 -5.09 -3.40
C TRP A 62 -7.53 -4.36 -2.04
N ILE A 63 -7.66 -3.03 -2.03
CA ILE A 63 -7.73 -2.24 -0.78
C ILE A 63 -8.93 -2.64 0.11
N ASP A 64 -10.03 -3.09 -0.49
CA ASP A 64 -11.26 -3.49 0.20
C ASP A 64 -11.30 -5.00 0.49
N MET A 65 -10.38 -5.77 -0.08
CA MET A 65 -10.35 -7.22 0.08
C MET A 65 -9.65 -7.63 1.36
N LYS A 66 -10.11 -8.73 1.95
CA LYS A 66 -9.42 -9.38 3.06
C LYS A 66 -8.14 -10.02 2.56
N VAL A 67 -7.02 -9.68 3.18
CA VAL A 67 -5.71 -10.18 2.81
C VAL A 67 -5.20 -11.07 3.94
N PRO A 68 -4.97 -12.37 3.69
CA PRO A 68 -4.46 -13.28 4.73
C PRO A 68 -3.13 -12.83 5.34
N ALA A 69 -2.26 -12.22 4.53
CA ALA A 69 -1.00 -11.65 5.00
C ALA A 69 -1.18 -10.49 5.98
N LEU A 70 -2.34 -9.82 5.98
CA LEU A 70 -2.72 -8.79 6.95
C LEU A 70 -3.55 -9.34 8.12
N GLY A 71 -3.54 -10.67 8.34
CA GLY A 71 -4.38 -11.28 9.37
C GLY A 71 -5.87 -11.30 9.01
N ASP A 72 -6.18 -11.47 7.73
CA ASP A 72 -7.55 -11.44 7.17
C ASP A 72 -8.27 -10.09 7.30
N GLU A 73 -7.51 -9.02 7.57
CA GLU A 73 -7.98 -7.64 7.53
C GLU A 73 -7.83 -7.06 6.11
N SER A 74 -8.59 -6.00 5.82
CA SER A 74 -8.44 -5.26 4.57
C SER A 74 -7.38 -4.17 4.71
N PRO A 75 -6.63 -3.85 3.65
CA PRO A 75 -5.72 -2.71 3.64
C PRO A 75 -6.38 -1.39 4.05
N ALA A 76 -7.66 -1.20 3.70
CA ALA A 76 -8.46 -0.05 4.12
C ALA A 76 -8.53 0.10 5.66
N SER A 77 -8.66 -0.99 6.42
CA SER A 77 -8.66 -0.96 7.88
C SER A 77 -7.34 -0.47 8.49
N TYR A 78 -6.23 -0.59 7.75
CA TYR A 78 -4.95 -0.01 8.15
C TYR A 78 -4.88 1.49 7.87
N LEU A 79 -5.64 2.00 6.91
CA LEU A 79 -5.71 3.43 6.59
C LEU A 79 -6.56 4.21 7.60
N GLU A 80 -7.62 3.61 8.16
CA GLU A 80 -8.55 4.28 9.09
C GLU A 80 -7.88 4.80 10.36
N ASN A 81 -6.79 4.16 10.81
CA ASN A 81 -6.12 4.49 12.05
C ASN A 81 -4.98 5.52 11.89
N GLY A 82 -4.72 6.02 10.68
CA GLY A 82 -3.65 6.97 10.37
C GLY A 82 -2.23 6.41 10.41
N ASP A 83 -1.99 5.31 11.13
CA ASP A 83 -0.72 4.58 11.12
C ASP A 83 -0.67 3.54 9.99
N THR A 84 -0.18 3.99 8.84
CA THR A 84 -0.06 3.21 7.61
C THR A 84 1.25 2.43 7.51
N ASN A 85 2.14 2.53 8.51
CA ASN A 85 3.47 1.93 8.46
C ASN A 85 3.42 0.40 8.39
N ALA A 86 2.50 -0.22 9.12
CA ALA A 86 2.29 -1.66 9.04
C ALA A 86 1.83 -2.10 7.64
N LEU A 87 0.99 -1.29 6.98
CA LEU A 87 0.55 -1.55 5.61
C LEU A 87 1.72 -1.40 4.62
N ARG A 88 2.55 -0.36 4.76
CA ARG A 88 3.76 -0.16 3.95
C ARG A 88 4.71 -1.35 4.06
N ALA A 89 4.98 -1.82 5.28
CA ALA A 89 5.81 -2.99 5.52
C ALA A 89 5.22 -4.26 4.87
N ALA A 90 3.90 -4.44 4.93
CA ALA A 90 3.24 -5.57 4.28
C ALA A 90 3.34 -5.51 2.75
N ILE A 91 3.15 -4.33 2.15
CA ILE A 91 3.28 -4.12 0.70
C ILE A 91 4.70 -4.44 0.22
N MET A 92 5.74 -4.05 0.98
CA MET A 92 7.12 -4.39 0.65
C MET A 92 7.40 -5.90 0.62
N ARG A 93 6.54 -6.74 1.23
CA ARG A 93 6.65 -8.20 1.22
C ARG A 93 5.82 -8.87 0.14
N MET A 94 5.10 -8.11 -0.69
CA MET A 94 4.36 -8.71 -1.79
C MET A 94 5.32 -9.40 -2.77
N PRO A 95 5.02 -10.64 -3.18
CA PRO A 95 5.75 -11.28 -4.27
C PRO A 95 5.51 -10.51 -5.56
N ARG A 96 6.59 -10.30 -6.32
CA ARG A 96 6.62 -9.57 -7.59
C ARG A 96 6.78 -10.52 -8.76
#